data_AF-A0A2D0N8X9-F1
#
_entry.id   AF-A0A2D0N8X9-F1
#
_cell.length_a   1.000
_cell.length_b   1.000
_cell.length_c   1.000
_cell.angle_alpha   90.00
_cell.angle_beta   90.00
_cell.angle_gamma   90.00
#
_symmetry.space_group_name_H-M   'P 1'
#
loop_
_entity.id
_entity.type
_entity.pdbx_description
1 polymer ?
#
loop_
_entity_poly.entity_id
_entity_poly.type
_entity_poly.pdbx_seq_one_letter_code
_entity_poly.pdbx_strand_id
1 'polypeptide(L)'
;MALRTSFPPCGSDYLGGSSDGYEYRTTFAGSSLQTSYDMIRQFLQEEGYGEIPVPKDADELLLFRLHTRNRQILLFEDNGYVHNPIKILFPIDRRKRSTLILHLYNELDPQHLLKFHRIEVGQKNGSPVLK
;
A
#
# COMPACT_ATOMS: atom_id res chain seq x y z
N MET A 1 -8.47 17.65 -5.23
CA MET A 1 -7.11 17.83 -4.68
C MET A 1 -6.45 16.48 -4.68
N ALA A 2 -5.16 16.39 -4.98
CA ALA A 2 -4.44 15.13 -5.02
C ALA A 2 -4.17 14.60 -3.59
N LEU A 3 -4.29 13.29 -3.39
CA LEU A 3 -4.10 12.59 -2.11
C LEU A 3 -2.77 12.96 -1.45
N ARG A 4 -1.70 13.08 -2.23
CA ARG A 4 -0.37 13.43 -1.70
C ARG A 4 -0.33 14.78 -0.98
N THR A 5 -1.17 15.72 -1.42
CA THR A 5 -1.24 17.09 -0.86
C THR A 5 -2.36 17.27 0.15
N SER A 6 -3.38 16.42 0.10
CA SER A 6 -4.59 16.53 0.91
C SER A 6 -5.07 15.13 1.26
N PHE A 7 -4.37 14.50 2.21
CA PHE A 7 -4.68 13.15 2.63
C PHE A 7 -6.08 13.07 3.27
N PRO A 8 -6.91 12.05 2.97
CA PRO A 8 -8.29 12.02 3.44
C PRO A 8 -8.34 11.82 4.95
N PRO A 9 -9.24 12.52 5.67
CA PRO A 9 -9.35 12.40 7.12
C PRO A 9 -9.81 11.00 7.55
N CYS A 10 -9.63 10.71 8.84
CA CYS A 10 -10.06 9.45 9.45
C CYS A 10 -11.56 9.20 9.26
N GLY A 11 -11.91 7.98 8.84
CA GLY A 11 -13.29 7.55 8.62
C GLY A 11 -13.91 8.10 7.34
N SER A 12 -13.13 8.70 6.45
CA SER A 12 -13.63 9.18 5.16
C SER A 12 -13.41 8.16 4.05
N ASP A 13 -14.36 8.15 3.10
CA ASP A 13 -14.24 7.43 1.84
C ASP A 13 -13.81 8.40 0.74
N TYR A 14 -12.88 7.96 -0.12
CA TYR A 14 -12.39 8.72 -1.27
C TYR A 14 -12.20 7.78 -2.46
N LEU A 15 -12.85 8.07 -3.60
CA LEU A 15 -12.75 7.30 -4.85
C LEU A 15 -12.87 5.77 -4.65
N GLY A 16 -13.81 5.33 -3.81
CA GLY A 16 -14.06 3.91 -3.54
C GLY A 16 -13.06 3.23 -2.59
N GLY A 17 -12.10 3.99 -2.03
CA GLY A 17 -11.24 3.56 -0.94
C GLY A 17 -11.63 4.21 0.39
N SER A 18 -11.07 3.67 1.48
CA SER A 18 -11.30 4.12 2.85
C SER A 18 -10.01 4.64 3.48
N SER A 19 -10.08 5.73 4.25
CA SER A 19 -8.95 6.28 5.01
C SER A 19 -9.18 6.20 6.51
N ASP A 20 -8.16 5.81 7.27
CA ASP A 20 -8.13 5.95 8.73
C ASP A 20 -7.42 7.24 9.19
N GLY A 21 -7.08 8.14 8.25
CA GLY A 21 -6.34 9.37 8.48
C GLY A 21 -4.82 9.23 8.35
N TYR A 22 -4.32 7.99 8.32
CA TYR A 22 -2.91 7.67 8.13
C TYR A 22 -2.69 6.76 6.92
N GLU A 23 -3.50 5.71 6.76
CA GLU A 23 -3.52 4.79 5.64
C GLU A 23 -4.81 4.99 4.85
N TYR A 24 -4.66 5.19 3.54
CA TYR A 24 -5.74 5.12 2.56
C TYR A 24 -5.61 3.80 1.81
N ARG A 25 -6.70 3.03 1.77
CA ARG A 25 -6.74 1.71 1.15
C ARG A 25 -7.84 1.65 0.09
N THR A 26 -7.49 1.15 -1.08
CA THR A 26 -8.45 0.92 -2.17
C THR A 26 -8.15 -0.39 -2.91
N THR A 27 -9.13 -0.89 -3.66
CA THR A 27 -9.04 -2.17 -4.41
C THR A 27 -9.31 -1.94 -5.89
N PHE A 28 -8.42 -2.44 -6.74
CA PHE A 28 -8.55 -2.40 -8.19
C PHE A 28 -8.79 -3.80 -8.73
N ALA A 29 -9.85 -3.97 -9.53
CA ALA A 29 -10.25 -5.24 -10.10
C ALA A 29 -10.64 -5.09 -11.58
N GLY A 30 -9.68 -5.35 -12.46
CA GLY A 30 -9.85 -5.38 -13.92
C GLY A 30 -10.03 -6.80 -14.47
N SER A 31 -10.10 -6.89 -15.80
CA SER A 31 -10.22 -8.15 -16.54
C SER A 31 -8.95 -9.01 -16.48
N SER A 32 -7.79 -8.38 -16.27
CA SER A 32 -6.50 -9.05 -16.13
C SER A 32 -5.67 -8.40 -15.02
N LEU A 33 -4.59 -9.06 -14.59
CA LEU A 33 -3.65 -8.47 -13.63
C LEU A 33 -3.01 -7.19 -14.21
N GLN A 34 -2.64 -7.21 -15.50
CA GLN A 34 -2.10 -6.05 -16.20
C GLN A 34 -3.09 -4.87 -16.16
N THR A 35 -4.37 -5.11 -16.47
CA THR A 35 -5.40 -4.06 -16.41
C THR A 35 -5.52 -3.44 -15.01
N SER A 36 -5.49 -4.27 -13.96
CA SER A 36 -5.50 -3.76 -12.58
C SER A 36 -4.25 -2.97 -12.23
N TYR A 37 -3.11 -3.40 -12.75
CA TYR A 37 -1.86 -2.71 -12.53
C TYR A 37 -1.81 -1.36 -13.25
N ASP A 38 -2.29 -1.29 -14.49
CA ASP A 38 -2.40 -0.06 -15.26
C ASP A 38 -3.33 0.95 -14.57
N MET A 39 -4.46 0.49 -14.02
CA MET A 39 -5.36 1.35 -13.23
C MET A 39 -4.65 1.94 -12.00
N ILE A 40 -3.83 1.15 -11.29
CA ILE A 40 -3.04 1.65 -10.15
C ILE A 40 -2.01 2.68 -10.63
N ARG A 41 -1.28 2.41 -11.71
CA ARG A 41 -0.28 3.35 -12.24
C ARG A 41 -0.91 4.69 -12.63
N GLN A 42 -2.05 4.65 -13.31
CA GLN A 42 -2.80 5.84 -13.65
C GLN A 42 -3.26 6.60 -12.39
N PHE A 43 -3.83 5.90 -11.42
CA PHE A 43 -4.24 6.49 -10.15
C PHE A 43 -3.07 7.16 -9.42
N LEU A 44 -1.91 6.50 -9.31
CA LEU A 44 -0.72 7.06 -8.70
C LEU A 44 -0.26 8.34 -9.43
N GLN A 45 -0.29 8.35 -10.76
CA GLN A 45 0.06 9.53 -11.55
C GLN A 45 -0.87 10.71 -11.23
N GLU A 46 -2.18 10.47 -11.24
CA GLU A 46 -3.21 11.49 -11.00
C GLU A 46 -3.17 12.02 -9.56
N GLU A 47 -2.84 11.16 -8.59
CA GLU A 47 -2.83 11.48 -7.16
C GLU A 47 -1.49 12.02 -6.64
N GLY A 48 -0.54 12.31 -7.54
CA GLY A 48 0.73 13.00 -7.23
C GLY A 48 1.91 12.08 -6.88
N TYR A 49 1.77 10.78 -7.14
CA TYR A 49 2.73 9.72 -6.85
C TYR A 49 3.47 9.18 -8.09
N GLY A 50 3.37 9.87 -9.24
CA GLY A 50 3.96 9.42 -10.51
C GLY A 50 5.48 9.25 -10.51
N GLU A 51 6.20 9.97 -9.64
CA GLU A 51 7.66 9.90 -9.52
C GLU A 51 8.15 8.72 -8.67
N ILE A 52 7.23 7.98 -8.05
CA ILE A 52 7.59 6.81 -7.24
C ILE A 52 8.03 5.67 -8.18
N PRO A 53 9.21 5.05 -7.95
CA PRO A 53 9.58 3.87 -8.70
C PRO A 53 8.55 2.77 -8.43
N VAL A 54 8.04 2.19 -9.50
CA VAL A 54 7.13 1.05 -9.47
C VAL A 54 7.61 0.00 -10.48
N PRO A 55 7.20 -1.26 -10.35
CA PRO A 55 7.48 -2.27 -11.36
C PRO A 55 7.13 -1.79 -12.79
N LYS A 56 7.88 -2.24 -13.78
CA LYS A 56 7.65 -1.83 -15.17
C LYS A 56 6.28 -2.30 -15.67
N ASP A 57 5.89 -3.52 -15.30
CA ASP A 57 4.70 -4.21 -15.77
C ASP A 57 4.20 -5.23 -14.72
N ALA A 58 3.07 -5.88 -15.03
CA ALA A 58 2.49 -6.88 -14.12
C ALA A 58 3.36 -8.13 -13.95
N ASP A 59 4.20 -8.46 -14.93
CA ASP A 59 5.09 -9.62 -14.86
C ASP A 59 6.22 -9.35 -13.85
N GLU A 60 6.80 -8.16 -13.86
CA GLU A 60 7.75 -7.73 -12.82
C GLU A 60 7.08 -7.63 -11.45
N LEU A 61 5.84 -7.12 -11.37
CA LEU A 61 5.09 -7.08 -10.11
C LEU A 61 4.87 -8.49 -9.52
N LEU A 62 4.67 -9.51 -10.35
CA LEU A 62 4.49 -10.89 -9.90
C LEU A 62 5.73 -11.46 -9.18
N LEU A 63 6.92 -10.94 -9.45
CA LEU A 63 8.16 -11.36 -8.76
C LEU A 63 8.13 -11.02 -7.27
N PHE A 64 7.34 -10.02 -6.87
CA PHE A 64 7.13 -9.64 -5.47
C PHE A 64 6.05 -10.47 -4.76
N ARG A 65 5.40 -11.40 -5.47
CA ARG A 65 4.37 -12.24 -4.86
C ARG A 65 5.00 -13.32 -3.99
N LEU A 66 4.49 -13.48 -2.78
CA LEU A 66 4.92 -14.57 -1.91
C LEU A 66 4.44 -15.92 -2.47
N HIS A 67 5.38 -16.84 -2.66
CA HIS A 67 5.12 -18.14 -3.26
C HIS A 67 4.51 -19.15 -2.26
N THR A 68 4.48 -18.80 -0.97
CA THR A 68 4.03 -19.69 0.09
C THR A 68 2.51 -19.93 0.09
N ARG A 69 2.11 -21.15 0.48
CA ARG A 69 0.72 -21.51 0.80
C ARG A 69 0.42 -21.41 2.29
N ASN A 70 1.44 -21.19 3.12
CA ASN A 70 1.27 -21.06 4.55
C ASN A 70 0.61 -19.72 4.87
N ARG A 71 -0.68 -19.77 5.22
CA ARG A 71 -1.46 -18.59 5.58
C ARG A 71 -0.88 -17.84 6.77
N GLN A 72 -0.17 -18.52 7.68
CA GLN A 72 0.46 -17.87 8.82
C GLN A 72 1.57 -16.91 8.35
N ILE A 73 2.39 -17.31 7.37
CA ILE A 73 3.44 -16.44 6.82
C ILE A 73 2.83 -15.21 6.14
N LEU A 74 1.73 -15.39 5.39
CA LEU A 74 1.00 -14.30 4.73
C LEU A 74 0.35 -13.30 5.70
N LEU A 75 0.25 -13.62 6.99
CA LEU A 75 -0.22 -12.66 8.01
C LEU A 75 0.88 -11.72 8.48
N PHE A 76 2.14 -12.11 8.34
CA PHE A 76 3.28 -11.35 8.84
C PHE A 76 4.06 -10.61 7.74
N GLU A 77 3.98 -11.09 6.50
CA GLU A 77 4.68 -10.50 5.36
C GLU A 77 3.73 -9.78 4.40
N ASP A 78 4.18 -8.64 3.88
CA ASP A 78 3.47 -7.91 2.84
C ASP A 78 3.56 -8.70 1.52
N ASN A 79 2.45 -9.29 1.08
CA ASN A 79 2.37 -10.08 -0.14
C ASN A 79 2.24 -9.17 -1.38
N GLY A 80 3.34 -8.55 -1.80
CA GLY A 80 3.39 -7.70 -2.98
C GLY A 80 4.54 -6.70 -2.96
N TYR A 81 4.43 -5.67 -3.80
CA TYR A 81 5.44 -4.62 -3.90
C TYR A 81 5.29 -3.59 -2.78
N VAL A 82 6.39 -3.29 -2.10
CA VAL A 82 6.44 -2.33 -0.99
C VAL A 82 7.49 -1.28 -1.31
N HIS A 83 7.08 -0.03 -1.42
CA HIS A 83 7.98 1.11 -1.60
C HIS A 83 7.35 2.34 -0.99
N ASN A 84 7.96 2.89 0.05
CA ASN A 84 7.45 4.05 0.76
C ASN A 84 7.10 5.23 -0.20
N PRO A 85 5.90 5.85 -0.15
CA PRO A 85 4.76 5.64 0.77
C PRO A 85 3.64 4.71 0.27
N ILE A 86 3.93 3.80 -0.64
CA ILE A 86 2.92 2.94 -1.27
C ILE A 86 3.16 1.45 -1.00
N LYS A 87 2.08 0.67 -1.02
CA LYS A 87 2.15 -0.80 -1.15
C LYS A 87 1.14 -1.27 -2.18
N ILE A 88 1.58 -2.13 -3.09
CA ILE A 88 0.74 -2.78 -4.10
C ILE A 88 0.70 -4.27 -3.77
N LEU A 89 -0.41 -4.70 -3.17
CA LEU A 89 -0.52 -6.01 -2.56
C LEU A 89 -1.47 -6.93 -3.34
N PHE A 90 -1.10 -8.21 -3.42
CA PHE A 90 -1.97 -9.25 -3.92
C PHE A 90 -2.94 -9.70 -2.82
N PRO A 91 -4.22 -9.93 -3.13
CA PRO A 91 -5.17 -10.47 -2.18
C PRO A 91 -4.74 -11.87 -1.71
N ILE A 92 -5.01 -12.16 -0.43
CA ILE A 92 -4.79 -13.50 0.16
C ILE A 92 -5.62 -14.56 -0.58
N ASP A 93 -6.81 -14.19 -1.04
CA ASP A 93 -7.66 -15.06 -1.85
C ASP A 93 -7.12 -15.21 -3.28
N ARG A 94 -6.51 -16.37 -3.56
CA ARG A 94 -5.95 -16.73 -4.86
C ARG A 94 -6.98 -16.81 -6.00
N ARG A 95 -8.28 -16.81 -5.71
CA ARG A 95 -9.33 -16.73 -6.75
C ARG A 95 -9.38 -15.34 -7.39
N LYS A 96 -8.97 -14.30 -6.65
CA LYS A 96 -8.93 -12.90 -7.11
C LYS A 96 -7.63 -12.58 -7.86
N ARG A 97 -7.36 -13.34 -8.94
CA ARG A 97 -6.07 -13.27 -9.66
C ARG A 97 -5.82 -11.95 -10.39
N SER A 98 -6.89 -11.27 -10.80
CA SER A 98 -6.83 -9.96 -11.44
C SER A 98 -7.10 -8.82 -10.47
N THR A 99 -7.06 -9.04 -9.15
CA THR A 99 -7.30 -7.97 -8.17
C THR A 99 -6.01 -7.57 -7.49
N LEU A 100 -5.84 -6.26 -7.28
CA LEU A 100 -4.74 -5.67 -6.52
C LEU A 100 -5.31 -4.73 -5.46
N ILE A 101 -4.61 -4.62 -4.34
CA ILE A 101 -4.96 -3.73 -3.24
C ILE A 101 -3.86 -2.67 -3.16
N LEU A 102 -4.25 -1.41 -3.26
CA LEU A 102 -3.33 -0.28 -3.09
C LEU A 102 -3.49 0.26 -1.68
N HIS A 103 -2.35 0.39 -0.99
CA HIS A 103 -2.23 1.13 0.26
C HIS A 103 -1.36 2.36 0.00
N LEU A 104 -1.85 3.53 0.42
CA LEU A 104 -1.14 4.79 0.42
C LEU A 104 -1.03 5.28 1.86
N TYR A 105 0.14 5.77 2.24
CA TYR A 105 0.39 6.24 3.60
C TYR A 105 0.67 7.74 3.62
N ASN A 106 0.21 8.41 4.67
CA ASN A 106 0.33 9.84 4.84
C ASN A 106 1.78 10.23 5.18
N GLU A 107 2.53 10.70 4.18
CA GLU A 107 3.92 11.16 4.31
C GLU A 107 4.09 12.34 5.29
N LEU A 108 3.01 13.08 5.57
CA LEU A 108 3.02 14.24 6.47
C LEU A 108 2.91 13.82 7.95
N ASP A 109 2.63 12.55 8.25
CA ASP A 109 2.62 12.06 9.61
C ASP A 109 4.05 12.06 10.19
N PRO A 110 4.30 12.67 11.36
CA PRO A 110 5.65 12.72 11.94
C PRO A 110 6.28 11.35 12.21
N GLN A 111 5.45 10.30 12.34
CA GLN A 111 5.88 8.93 12.56
C GLN A 111 5.71 8.06 11.31
N HIS A 112 5.54 8.67 10.14
CA HIS A 112 5.24 7.99 8.87
C HIS A 112 6.15 6.79 8.61
N LEU A 113 7.47 6.96 8.67
CA LEU A 113 8.41 5.87 8.39
C LEU A 113 8.25 4.69 9.36
N LEU A 114 8.04 4.98 10.64
CA LEU A 114 7.91 3.94 11.67
C LEU A 114 6.59 3.20 11.52
N LYS A 115 5.50 3.93 11.34
CA LYS A 115 4.17 3.36 11.11
C LYS A 115 4.10 2.56 9.79
N PHE A 116 4.76 3.03 8.72
CA PHE A 116 4.79 2.37 7.41
C PHE A 116 5.43 0.97 7.51
N HIS A 117 6.48 0.87 8.31
CA HIS A 117 7.19 -0.37 8.61
C HIS A 117 6.61 -1.15 9.81
N ARG A 118 5.45 -0.72 10.34
CA ARG A 118 4.79 -1.32 11.52
C ARG A 118 5.71 -1.40 12.74
N ILE A 119 6.60 -0.42 12.89
CA ILE A 119 7.48 -0.27 14.05
C ILE A 119 6.75 0.59 15.09
N GLU A 120 6.40 -0.04 16.21
CA GLU A 120 5.82 0.66 17.34
C GLU A 120 6.91 1.39 18.13
N VAL A 121 6.86 2.71 18.18
CA VAL A 121 7.65 3.47 19.15
C VAL A 121 6.94 3.40 20.49
N GLY A 122 7.41 2.53 21.37
CA GLY A 122 6.97 2.57 22.76
C GLY A 122 7.29 3.95 23.35
N GLN A 123 6.25 4.73 23.69
CA GLN A 123 6.45 5.92 24.51
C GLN A 123 6.84 5.45 25.92
N LYS A 124 8.14 5.35 26.18
CA LYS A 124 8.66 5.40 27.54
C LYS A 124 9.19 6.80 27.79
N ASN A 125 8.62 7.46 28.79
CA ASN A 125 9.11 8.68 29.40
C ASN A 125 10.65 8.71 29.38
N GLY A 126 11.22 9.53 28.48
CA GLY A 126 12.51 10.18 28.71
C GLY A 126 13.79 9.63 28.09
N SER A 127 13.82 8.65 27.16
CA SER A 127 15.00 8.43 26.28
C SER A 127 14.76 7.38 25.18
N PRO A 128 15.29 7.56 23.95
CA PRO A 128 15.18 6.58 22.89
C PRO A 128 16.21 5.45 23.09
N VAL A 129 15.76 4.21 23.13
CA VAL A 129 16.62 3.04 22.93
C VAL A 129 16.09 2.29 21.72
N LEU A 130 16.88 2.28 20.65
CA LEU A 130 16.66 1.42 19.49
C LEU A 130 16.85 -0.04 19.94
N LYS A 131 15.84 -0.89 19.69
CA LYS A 131 16.00 -2.34 19.75
C LYS A 131 16.18 -2.87 18.35
#